data_AF-A0A956XPW1-F1
#
_entry.id   AF-A0A956XPW1-F1
#
_cell.length_a   1.000
_cell.length_b   1.000
_cell.length_c   1.000
_cell.angle_alpha   90.00
_cell.angle_beta   90.00
_cell.angle_gamma   90.00
#
_symmetry.space_group_name_H-M   'P 1'
#
loop_
_entity.id
_entity.type
_entity.pdbx_description
1 polymer ?
#
loop_
_entity_poly.entity_id
_entity_poly.type
_entity_poly.pdbx_seq_one_letter_code
_entity_poly.pdbx_strand_id
1 'polypeptide(L)'
;MMIRMPDFVTQAMVDDAKKTVAKKNPALPLDQVRYECYEEGPSAQIMHIGSYSEEEPTIRRLHAFMADSGYVHRSKHHEIYLSDARKTAPEKLKTVIRHPVSKA
;
A
#
# COMPACT_ATOMS: atom_id res chain seq x y z
N MET A 1 -0.91 2.24 -6.50
CA MET A 1 -0.39 3.04 -5.37
C MET A 1 -1.55 3.81 -4.76
N MET A 2 -1.61 3.88 -3.43
CA MET A 2 -2.63 4.64 -2.69
C MET A 2 -1.93 5.63 -1.76
N ILE A 3 -2.56 6.77 -1.49
CA ILE A 3 -2.08 7.76 -0.52
C ILE A 3 -3.23 8.05 0.43
N ARG A 4 -3.00 7.81 1.73
CA ARG A 4 -4.00 8.13 2.76
C ARG A 4 -4.18 9.65 2.83
N MET A 5 -5.43 10.10 2.81
CA MET A 5 -5.80 11.49 3.03
C MET A 5 -6.35 11.68 4.46
N PRO A 6 -6.21 12.88 5.06
CA PRO A 6 -6.92 13.23 6.28
C PRO A 6 -8.44 13.20 6.11
N ASP A 7 -9.16 12.95 7.21
CA ASP A 7 -10.61 12.73 7.19
C ASP A 7 -11.43 13.97 6.76
N PHE A 8 -10.86 15.17 6.86
CA PHE A 8 -11.53 16.41 6.41
C PHE A 8 -11.53 16.59 4.90
N VAL A 9 -10.71 15.82 4.16
CA VAL A 9 -10.64 15.91 2.71
C VAL A 9 -11.91 15.32 2.12
N THR A 10 -12.52 16.02 1.17
CA THR A 10 -13.76 15.59 0.52
C THR A 10 -13.55 15.29 -0.97
N GLN A 11 -14.49 14.57 -1.57
CA GLN A 11 -14.51 14.33 -3.03
C GLN A 11 -14.44 15.65 -3.81
N ALA A 12 -15.18 16.69 -3.39
CA ALA A 12 -15.17 17.99 -4.04
C ALA A 12 -13.79 18.67 -4.02
N MET A 13 -13.07 18.57 -2.90
CA MET A 13 -11.70 19.10 -2.80
C MET A 13 -10.74 18.36 -3.76
N VAL A 14 -10.89 17.05 -3.89
CA VAL A 14 -10.09 16.25 -4.84
C VAL A 14 -10.42 16.63 -6.28
N ASP A 15 -11.69 16.80 -6.61
CA ASP A 15 -12.12 17.16 -7.96
C ASP A 15 -11.64 18.56 -8.37
N ASP A 16 -11.67 19.53 -7.45
CA ASP A 16 -11.13 20.86 -7.70
C ASP A 16 -9.60 20.86 -7.81
N ALA A 17 -8.91 20.02 -7.03
CA ALA A 17 -7.48 19.80 -7.20
C ALA A 17 -7.16 19.22 -8.58
N LYS A 18 -7.92 18.23 -9.07
CA LYS A 18 -7.77 17.67 -10.43
C LYS A 18 -7.92 18.75 -11.50
N LYS A 19 -8.95 19.61 -11.43
CA LYS A 19 -9.14 20.72 -12.37
C LYS A 19 -7.96 21.68 -12.37
N THR A 20 -7.42 21.99 -11.19
CA THR A 20 -6.28 22.88 -11.03
C THR A 20 -5.01 22.29 -11.65
N VAL A 21 -4.76 21.00 -11.43
CA VAL A 21 -3.60 20.29 -12.00
C VAL A 21 -3.74 20.13 -13.51
N ALA A 22 -4.94 19.83 -14.02
CA ALA A 22 -5.19 19.68 -15.46
C ALA A 22 -4.81 20.94 -16.26
N LYS A 23 -5.03 22.13 -15.70
CA LYS A 23 -4.62 23.41 -16.32
C LYS A 23 -3.10 23.55 -16.43
N LYS A 24 -2.34 23.00 -15.47
CA LYS A 24 -0.87 23.11 -15.42
C LYS A 24 -0.17 21.99 -16.18
N ASN A 25 -0.75 20.79 -16.16
CA ASN A 25 -0.18 19.62 -16.81
C ASN A 25 -1.31 18.72 -17.38
N PRO A 26 -1.83 19.03 -18.58
CA PRO A 26 -2.97 18.33 -19.15
C PRO A 26 -2.66 16.89 -19.59
N ALA A 27 -1.40 16.49 -19.68
CA ALA A 27 -0.99 15.15 -20.08
C ALA A 27 -1.05 14.11 -18.93
N LEU A 28 -1.28 14.55 -17.69
CA LEU A 28 -1.40 13.62 -16.56
C LEU A 28 -2.71 12.83 -16.64
N PRO A 29 -2.69 11.52 -16.34
CA PRO A 29 -3.88 10.66 -16.35
C PRO A 29 -4.74 10.89 -15.09
N LEU A 30 -5.32 12.08 -14.95
CA LEU A 30 -6.11 12.48 -13.77
C LEU A 30 -7.46 11.75 -13.66
N ASP A 31 -7.92 11.15 -14.76
CA ASP A 31 -9.08 10.28 -14.86
C ASP A 31 -8.88 8.95 -14.11
N GLN A 32 -7.64 8.46 -14.01
CA GLN A 32 -7.32 7.24 -13.27
C GLN A 32 -7.25 7.45 -11.75
N VAL A 33 -7.19 8.69 -11.29
CA VAL A 33 -7.15 9.02 -9.86
C VAL A 33 -8.54 8.85 -9.27
N ARG A 34 -8.68 7.96 -8.29
CA ARG A 34 -9.92 7.73 -7.56
C ARG A 34 -9.76 8.22 -6.11
N TYR A 35 -10.84 8.74 -5.55
CA TYR A 35 -10.95 9.04 -4.13
C TYR A 35 -12.03 8.14 -3.55
N GLU A 36 -11.66 7.30 -2.59
CA GLU A 36 -12.55 6.28 -2.03
C GLU A 36 -12.18 6.02 -0.57
N CYS A 37 -13.18 5.64 0.23
CA CYS A 37 -12.94 5.03 1.52
C CYS A 37 -12.50 3.57 1.28
N TYR A 38 -11.43 3.16 1.95
CA TYR A 38 -10.89 1.81 1.82
C TYR A 38 -10.79 1.16 3.19
N GLU A 39 -11.60 0.12 3.43
CA GLU A 39 -11.54 -0.69 4.63
C GLU A 39 -10.85 -2.03 4.33
N GLU A 40 -9.58 -2.13 4.71
CA GLU A 40 -8.79 -3.33 4.48
C GLU A 40 -9.23 -4.50 5.37
N GLY A 41 -9.66 -4.20 6.60
CA GLY A 41 -10.05 -5.18 7.61
C GLY A 41 -8.86 -5.88 8.29
N PRO A 42 -9.10 -6.99 9.02
CA PRO A 42 -8.06 -7.76 9.69
C PRO A 42 -6.94 -8.15 8.72
N SER A 43 -5.69 -7.91 9.14
CA SER A 43 -4.52 -8.13 8.30
C SER A 43 -3.34 -8.59 9.15
N ALA A 44 -2.52 -9.46 8.59
CA ALA A 44 -1.19 -9.78 9.10
C ALA A 44 -0.16 -8.88 8.40
N GLN A 45 0.85 -8.40 9.11
CA GLN A 45 1.89 -7.56 8.51
C GLN A 45 3.28 -7.83 9.10
N ILE A 46 4.31 -7.58 8.30
CA ILE A 46 5.71 -7.71 8.69
C ILE A 46 6.54 -6.62 8.00
N MET A 47 7.61 -6.17 8.67
CA MET A 47 8.58 -5.26 8.06
C MET A 47 9.61 -6.09 7.27
N HIS A 48 9.77 -5.76 5.99
CA HIS A 48 10.92 -6.16 5.19
C HIS A 48 11.98 -5.06 5.21
N ILE A 49 13.24 -5.45 5.45
CA ILE A 49 14.40 -4.57 5.31
C ILE A 49 15.34 -5.24 4.32
N GLY A 50 15.53 -4.63 3.15
CA GLY A 50 16.28 -5.24 2.05
C GLY A 50 15.67 -4.95 0.67
N SER A 51 16.29 -5.52 -0.37
CA SER A 51 15.82 -5.38 -1.74
C SER A 51 14.46 -6.07 -1.93
N TYR A 52 13.58 -5.49 -2.74
CA TYR A 52 12.28 -6.08 -3.07
C TYR A 52 12.39 -7.49 -3.67
N SER A 53 13.50 -7.79 -4.37
CA SER A 53 13.80 -9.13 -4.90
C SER A 53 14.05 -10.19 -3.82
N GLU A 54 14.26 -9.78 -2.57
CA GLU A 54 14.62 -10.62 -1.42
C GLU A 54 13.50 -10.69 -0.39
N GLU A 55 12.27 -10.31 -0.76
CA GLU A 55 11.11 -10.33 0.13
C GLU A 55 10.60 -11.73 0.44
N GLU A 56 10.90 -12.72 -0.42
CA GLU A 56 10.36 -14.08 -0.35
C GLU A 56 10.54 -14.76 1.03
N PRO A 57 11.72 -14.73 1.70
CA PRO A 57 11.85 -15.23 3.08
C PRO A 57 10.98 -14.49 4.09
N THR A 58 10.76 -13.18 3.91
CA THR A 58 9.92 -12.36 4.79
C THR A 58 8.44 -12.73 4.61
N ILE A 59 8.01 -12.92 3.37
CA ILE A 59 6.65 -13.36 3.01
C ILE A 59 6.36 -14.76 3.58
N ARG A 60 7.29 -15.72 3.44
CA ARG A 60 7.11 -17.07 4.02
C ARG A 60 6.92 -17.05 5.53
N ARG A 61 7.67 -16.21 6.24
CA ARG A 61 7.52 -16.03 7.70
C ARG A 61 6.14 -15.47 8.05
N LEU A 62 5.63 -14.53 7.26
CA LEU A 62 4.28 -14.00 7.44
C LEU A 62 3.21 -15.09 7.21
N HIS A 63 3.36 -15.92 6.17
CA HIS A 63 2.42 -17.00 5.88
C HIS A 63 2.41 -18.07 6.97
N ALA A 64 3.57 -18.46 7.49
CA ALA A 64 3.67 -19.38 8.62
C ALA A 64 2.93 -18.82 9.84
N PHE A 65 3.18 -17.55 10.19
CA PHE A 65 2.48 -16.88 11.28
C PHE A 65 0.95 -16.85 11.09
N MET A 66 0.49 -16.58 9.87
CA MET A 66 -0.95 -16.60 9.55
C MET A 66 -1.56 -17.99 9.79
N ALA A 67 -0.92 -19.04 9.28
CA ALA A 67 -1.38 -20.41 9.41
C ALA A 67 -1.41 -20.86 10.88
N ASP A 68 -0.32 -20.60 11.62
CA ASP A 68 -0.21 -20.92 13.05
C ASP A 68 -1.26 -20.18 13.89
N SER A 69 -1.69 -19.00 13.43
CA SER A 69 -2.70 -18.18 14.10
C SER A 69 -4.14 -18.51 13.65
N GLY A 70 -4.35 -19.51 12.79
CA GLY A 70 -5.68 -19.92 12.31
C GLY A 70 -6.30 -18.96 11.28
N TYR A 71 -5.48 -18.30 10.48
CA TYR A 71 -5.91 -17.35 9.45
C TYR A 71 -5.56 -17.81 8.03
N VAL A 72 -6.42 -17.45 7.08
CA VAL A 72 -6.21 -17.65 5.63
C VAL A 72 -6.19 -16.31 4.89
N HIS A 73 -5.63 -16.30 3.68
CA HIS A 73 -5.65 -15.13 2.80
C HIS A 73 -7.08 -14.74 2.43
N ARG A 74 -7.40 -13.44 2.52
CA ARG A 74 -8.73 -12.92 2.16
C ARG A 74 -8.74 -12.12 0.86
N SER A 75 -7.76 -11.23 0.64
CA SER A 75 -7.71 -10.35 -0.53
C SER A 75 -6.28 -10.08 -0.98
N LYS A 76 -6.10 -9.14 -1.93
CA LYS A 76 -4.78 -8.76 -2.46
C LYS A 76 -3.82 -8.35 -1.35
N HIS A 77 -2.54 -8.72 -1.48
CA HIS A 77 -1.49 -8.20 -0.62
C HIS A 77 -1.31 -6.69 -0.84
N HIS A 78 -0.77 -6.02 0.16
CA HIS A 78 -0.60 -4.58 0.22
C HIS A 78 0.81 -4.28 0.74
N GLU A 79 1.55 -3.48 -0.02
CA GLU A 79 2.88 -2.99 0.37
C GLU A 79 2.83 -1.52 0.72
N ILE A 80 3.49 -1.14 1.82
CA ILE A 80 3.66 0.25 2.23
C ILE A 80 5.15 0.57 2.17
N TYR A 81 5.55 1.33 1.16
CA TYR A 81 6.93 1.78 0.97
C TYR A 81 7.25 2.95 1.91
N LEU A 82 8.15 2.72 2.86
CA LEU A 82 8.62 3.77 3.79
C LEU A 82 9.88 4.47 3.28
N SER A 83 10.60 3.84 2.35
CA SER A 83 11.80 4.37 1.71
C SER A 83 11.53 4.81 0.28
N ASP A 84 12.14 5.91 -0.17
CA ASP A 84 12.19 6.26 -1.60
C ASP A 84 13.27 5.40 -2.27
N ALA A 85 12.83 4.43 -3.09
CA ALA A 85 13.70 3.49 -3.79
C ALA A 85 14.70 4.17 -4.75
N ARG A 86 14.44 5.42 -5.15
CA ARG A 86 15.35 6.19 -6.02
C ARG A 86 16.50 6.82 -5.24
N LYS A 87 16.40 6.86 -3.91
CA LYS A 87 17.35 7.58 -3.02
C LYS A 87 17.98 6.68 -1.97
N THR A 88 17.46 5.47 -1.77
CA THR A 88 17.86 4.57 -0.70
C THR A 88 18.53 3.35 -1.30
N ALA A 89 19.69 2.96 -0.75
CA ALA A 89 20.35 1.73 -1.16
C ALA A 89 19.46 0.50 -0.89
N PRO A 90 19.43 -0.51 -1.78
CA PRO A 90 18.51 -1.65 -1.67
C PRO A 90 18.49 -2.33 -0.30
N GLU A 91 19.65 -2.53 0.31
CA GLU A 91 19.82 -3.19 1.61
C GLU A 91 19.26 -2.38 2.81
N LYS A 92 18.87 -1.12 2.57
CA LYS A 92 18.28 -0.22 3.57
C LYS A 92 16.82 0.14 3.28
N LEU A 93 16.24 -0.38 2.20
CA LEU A 93 14.83 -0.18 1.89
C LEU A 93 13.97 -0.78 3.00
N LYS A 94 12.89 -0.07 3.35
CA LYS A 94 11.92 -0.52 4.33
C LYS A 94 10.53 -0.58 3.68
N THR A 95 9.96 -1.78 3.66
CA THR A 95 8.63 -2.03 3.13
C THR A 95 7.82 -2.78 4.18
N VAL A 96 6.63 -2.29 4.52
CA VAL A 96 5.66 -3.10 5.27
C VAL A 96 4.94 -3.99 4.27
N ILE A 97 5.09 -5.31 4.41
CA ILE A 97 4.33 -6.30 3.66
C ILE A 97 3.10 -6.65 4.49
N ARG A 98 1.91 -6.44 3.93
CA ARG A 98 0.62 -6.67 4.60
C ARG A 98 -0.26 -7.60 3.78
N HIS A 99 -0.83 -8.60 4.44
CA HIS A 99 -1.74 -9.57 3.85
C HIS A 99 -3.08 -9.51 4.60
N PRO A 100 -4.18 -9.11 3.93
CA PRO A 100 -5.50 -9.19 4.51
C PRO A 100 -5.92 -10.63 4.78
N VAL A 101 -6.54 -10.88 5.93
CA VAL A 101 -6.85 -12.22 6.43
C VAL A 101 -8.30 -12.38 6.87
N SER A 102 -8.76 -13.63 6.89
CA SER A 102 -9.99 -14.08 7.55
C SER A 102 -9.69 -15.32 8.39
N LYS A 103 -10.55 -15.62 9.37
CA LYS A 103 -10.44 -16.90 10.08
C LYS A 103 -10.60 -18.06 9.09
N ALA A 104 -9.80 -19.11 9.30
CA ALA A 104 -9.94 -20.39 8.61
C ALA A 104 -11.30 -21.04 8.89
#